data_AF-A0AAN8J4N4-F1
#
_entry.id   AF-A0AAN8J4N4-F1
#
_cell.length_a   1.000
_cell.length_b   1.000
_cell.length_c   1.000
_cell.angle_alpha   90.00
_cell.angle_beta   90.00
_cell.angle_gamma   90.00
#
_symmetry.space_group_name_H-M   'P 1'
#
loop_
_entity.id
_entity.type
_entity.pdbx_description
1 polymer ?
#
loop_
_entity_poly.entity_id
_entity_poly.type
_entity_poly.pdbx_seq_one_letter_code
_entity_poly.pdbx_strand_id
1 'polypeptide(L)'
;MSLDSDNRLCEWSFWAKYFLFGFNFLVWVAGCVLMGVGIWARLQKQGLDPLDHLVTDPAYIMIGVGAAMFIVSFFGCIGALRENLTFLKIFCIVVVVIFIIQLVAGILAFVFVDGIEAQVLDYMKHSIGHYDENADIKDLVDQIQKQYNCCGAASYNDWEINVYYNCSSRSLSRCGTPSSCCKVPGNVQCGYNVRGYGVNIFSVKYVFRSLIHDE
;
A
#
# COMPACT_ATOMS: atom_id res chain seq x y z
N MET A 1 -2.17 53.33 6.07
CA MET A 1 -2.89 52.07 5.76
C MET A 1 -2.21 51.27 4.63
N SER A 2 -1.69 51.92 3.58
CA SER A 2 -0.91 51.29 2.49
C SER A 2 0.44 50.69 2.92
N LEU A 3 1.20 51.38 3.80
CA LEU A 3 2.48 50.88 4.33
C LEU A 3 2.35 49.64 5.24
N ASP A 4 1.23 49.54 5.96
CA ASP A 4 0.93 48.42 6.87
C ASP A 4 0.42 47.18 6.11
N SER A 5 -0.23 47.36 4.96
CA SER A 5 -0.51 46.25 4.03
C SER A 5 0.74 45.74 3.32
N ASP A 6 1.66 46.63 2.91
CA ASP A 6 2.89 46.25 2.20
C ASP A 6 3.88 45.52 3.12
N ASN A 7 4.03 45.96 4.37
CA ASN A 7 4.90 45.30 5.36
C ASN A 7 4.36 43.92 5.75
N ARG A 8 3.04 43.79 5.96
CA ARG A 8 2.42 42.48 6.18
C ARG A 8 2.61 41.57 4.98
N LEU A 9 2.36 42.05 3.75
CA LEU A 9 2.57 41.27 2.53
C LEU A 9 4.02 40.77 2.39
N CYS A 10 5.01 41.57 2.80
CA CYS A 10 6.42 41.21 2.80
C CYS A 10 6.74 40.12 3.86
N GLU A 11 6.20 40.24 5.07
CA GLU A 11 6.32 39.22 6.12
C GLU A 11 5.65 37.90 5.72
N TRP A 12 4.42 37.95 5.20
CA TRP A 12 3.72 36.77 4.67
C TRP A 12 4.51 36.11 3.53
N SER A 13 5.14 36.91 2.66
CA SER A 13 5.97 36.41 1.57
C SER A 13 7.23 35.71 2.08
N PHE A 14 7.89 36.25 3.11
CA PHE A 14 9.08 35.64 3.71
C PHE A 14 8.72 34.26 4.31
N TRP A 15 7.76 34.20 5.23
CA TRP A 15 7.33 32.94 5.84
C TRP A 15 6.85 31.92 4.80
N ALA A 16 6.12 32.36 3.77
CA ALA A 16 5.68 31.49 2.68
C ALA A 16 6.85 30.93 1.86
N LYS A 17 7.90 31.72 1.57
CA LYS A 17 9.10 31.25 0.85
C LYS A 17 9.83 30.16 1.63
N TYR A 18 10.10 30.39 2.93
CA TYR A 18 10.78 29.41 3.77
C TYR A 18 9.94 28.15 3.99
N PHE A 19 8.63 28.30 4.16
CA PHE A 19 7.71 27.18 4.25
C PHE A 19 7.68 26.37 2.95
N LEU A 20 7.59 27.02 1.79
CA LEU A 20 7.58 26.37 0.48
C LEU A 20 8.90 25.63 0.21
N PHE A 21 10.04 26.24 0.53
CA PHE A 21 11.35 25.58 0.42
C PHE A 21 11.44 24.37 1.36
N GLY A 22 11.08 24.53 2.63
CA GLY A 22 11.10 23.46 3.62
C GLY A 22 10.19 22.30 3.24
N PHE A 23 8.96 22.58 2.82
CA PHE A 23 8.01 21.57 2.36
C PHE A 23 8.52 20.83 1.12
N ASN A 24 9.01 21.54 0.10
CA ASN A 24 9.57 20.89 -1.09
C ASN A 24 10.79 20.04 -0.74
N PHE A 25 11.66 20.50 0.17
CA PHE A 25 12.80 19.73 0.63
C PHE A 25 12.38 18.45 1.36
N LEU A 26 11.34 18.50 2.21
CA LEU A 26 10.80 17.30 2.86
C LEU A 26 10.22 16.31 1.83
N VAL A 27 9.46 16.79 0.86
CA VAL A 27 8.91 15.96 -0.24
C VAL A 27 10.05 15.35 -1.07
N TRP A 28 11.12 16.10 -1.29
CA TRP A 28 12.31 15.62 -2.00
C TRP A 28 12.99 14.47 -1.26
N VAL A 29 13.23 14.63 0.05
CA VAL A 29 13.78 13.56 0.90
C VAL A 29 12.85 12.34 0.91
N ALA A 30 11.54 12.55 1.05
CA ALA A 30 10.56 11.47 1.00
C ALA A 30 10.58 10.73 -0.36
N GLY A 31 10.72 11.44 -1.47
CA GLY A 31 10.87 10.86 -2.81
C GLY A 31 12.12 10.00 -2.94
N CYS A 32 13.27 10.46 -2.41
CA CYS A 32 14.50 9.68 -2.35
C CYS A 32 14.33 8.39 -1.53
N VAL A 33 13.73 8.48 -0.35
CA VAL A 33 13.48 7.32 0.51
C VAL A 33 12.55 6.32 -0.19
N LEU A 34 11.45 6.79 -0.76
CA LEU A 34 10.45 5.95 -1.42
C LEU A 34 11.04 5.24 -2.65
N MET A 35 11.84 5.95 -3.45
CA MET A 35 12.59 5.36 -4.55
C MET A 35 13.63 4.33 -4.06
N GLY A 36 14.36 4.63 -2.98
CA GLY A 36 15.32 3.71 -2.37
C GLY A 36 14.67 2.42 -1.87
N VAL A 37 13.52 2.52 -1.18
CA VAL A 37 12.72 1.37 -0.74
C VAL A 37 12.20 0.58 -1.93
N GLY A 38 11.70 1.24 -2.98
CA GLY A 38 11.23 0.56 -4.18
C GLY A 38 12.34 -0.22 -4.91
N ILE A 39 13.53 0.37 -5.03
CA ILE A 39 14.70 -0.32 -5.61
C ILE A 39 15.11 -1.51 -4.74
N TRP A 40 15.18 -1.34 -3.43
CA TRP A 40 15.47 -2.45 -2.51
C TRP A 40 14.44 -3.58 -2.65
N ALA A 41 13.15 -3.25 -2.62
CA ALA A 41 12.07 -4.24 -2.79
C ALA A 41 12.23 -5.03 -4.11
N ARG A 42 12.61 -4.36 -5.20
CA ARG A 42 12.90 -5.03 -6.48
C ARG A 42 14.12 -5.95 -6.42
N LEU A 43 15.20 -5.52 -5.75
CA LEU A 43 16.42 -6.33 -5.62
C LEU A 43 16.16 -7.60 -4.81
N GLN A 44 15.33 -7.52 -3.77
CA GLN A 44 14.95 -8.69 -2.96
C GLN A 44 14.18 -9.74 -3.77
N LYS A 45 13.26 -9.31 -4.64
CA LYS A 45 12.46 -10.20 -5.51
C LYS A 45 13.26 -10.84 -6.66
N GLN A 46 14.50 -10.41 -6.88
CA GLN A 46 15.30 -10.77 -8.06
C GLN A 46 15.84 -12.23 -8.02
N GLY A 47 15.63 -12.95 -6.91
CA GLY A 47 16.01 -14.36 -6.74
C GLY A 47 14.92 -15.39 -7.06
N LEU A 48 13.66 -14.99 -7.30
CA LEU A 48 12.50 -15.86 -7.54
C LEU A 48 11.79 -15.48 -8.87
N ASP A 49 12.27 -16.05 -9.97
CA ASP A 49 11.53 -16.38 -11.20
C ASP A 49 10.93 -15.26 -12.12
N PRO A 50 10.50 -15.62 -13.36
CA PRO A 50 10.87 -14.91 -14.58
C PRO A 50 10.01 -13.70 -14.95
N LEU A 51 10.60 -12.94 -15.85
CA LEU A 51 10.23 -11.65 -16.42
C LEU A 51 8.83 -11.61 -17.06
N ASP A 52 7.74 -11.64 -16.29
CA ASP A 52 6.42 -11.29 -16.84
C ASP A 52 5.58 -10.46 -15.87
N HIS A 53 5.11 -9.32 -16.38
CA HIS A 53 4.30 -8.27 -15.74
C HIS A 53 5.06 -7.18 -14.96
N LEU A 54 5.76 -6.34 -15.74
CA LEU A 54 6.38 -5.07 -15.34
C LEU A 54 5.44 -4.04 -14.65
N VAL A 55 4.13 -4.28 -14.64
CA VAL A 55 3.09 -3.37 -14.11
C VAL A 55 2.44 -3.90 -12.83
N THR A 56 2.56 -5.19 -12.52
CA THR A 56 1.87 -5.82 -11.38
C THR A 56 2.71 -5.84 -10.11
N ASP A 57 3.98 -5.42 -10.17
CA ASP A 57 4.82 -5.30 -8.97
C ASP A 57 4.63 -3.93 -8.31
N PRO A 58 4.11 -3.85 -7.06
CA PRO A 58 3.99 -2.60 -6.32
C PRO A 58 5.32 -1.84 -6.18
N ALA A 59 6.47 -2.54 -6.29
CA ALA A 59 7.79 -1.91 -6.27
C ALA A 59 7.99 -0.93 -7.43
N TYR A 60 7.51 -1.22 -8.65
CA TYR A 60 7.65 -0.30 -9.79
C TYR A 60 6.80 0.97 -9.61
N ILE A 61 5.60 0.82 -9.04
CA ILE A 61 4.74 1.96 -8.70
C ILE A 61 5.45 2.85 -7.67
N MET A 62 6.04 2.27 -6.64
CA MET A 62 6.85 3.02 -5.66
C MET A 62 8.00 3.76 -6.34
N ILE A 63 8.80 3.09 -7.18
CA ILE A 63 9.91 3.75 -7.89
C ILE A 63 9.41 4.90 -8.76
N GLY A 64 8.33 4.70 -9.53
CA GLY A 64 7.76 5.72 -10.40
C GLY A 64 7.23 6.94 -9.64
N VAL A 65 6.47 6.73 -8.57
CA VAL A 65 5.94 7.81 -7.71
C VAL A 65 7.09 8.55 -7.03
N GLY A 66 8.08 7.83 -6.49
CA GLY A 66 9.25 8.41 -5.84
C GLY A 66 10.08 9.28 -6.80
N ALA A 67 10.28 8.81 -8.03
CA ALA A 67 10.97 9.56 -9.08
C ALA A 67 10.20 10.82 -9.48
N ALA A 68 8.88 10.73 -9.65
CA ALA A 68 8.04 11.90 -9.95
C ALA A 68 8.10 12.94 -8.82
N MET A 69 7.99 12.50 -7.56
CA MET A 69 8.13 13.36 -6.38
C MET A 69 9.50 14.04 -6.34
N PHE A 70 10.58 13.29 -6.59
CA PHE A 70 11.94 13.83 -6.64
C PHE A 70 12.09 14.94 -7.68
N ILE A 71 11.60 14.71 -8.91
CA ILE A 71 11.71 15.68 -10.01
C ILE A 71 10.93 16.96 -9.69
N VAL A 72 9.66 16.84 -9.29
CA VAL A 72 8.79 17.99 -8.99
C VAL A 72 9.35 18.82 -7.84
N SER A 73 9.79 18.17 -6.77
CA SER A 73 10.35 18.85 -5.60
C SER A 73 11.73 19.49 -5.86
N PHE A 74 12.57 18.87 -6.69
CA PHE A 74 13.85 19.46 -7.10
C PHE A 74 13.64 20.76 -7.88
N PHE A 75 12.71 20.77 -8.84
CA PHE A 75 12.32 21.99 -9.55
C PHE A 75 11.66 23.02 -8.62
N GLY A 76 10.86 22.59 -7.64
CA GLY A 76 10.30 23.45 -6.61
C GLY A 76 11.37 24.15 -5.77
N CYS A 77 12.39 23.41 -5.33
CA CYS A 77 13.53 23.96 -4.58
C CYS A 77 14.33 24.96 -5.41
N ILE A 78 14.64 24.63 -6.68
CA ILE A 78 15.35 25.55 -7.60
C ILE A 78 14.52 26.81 -7.87
N GLY A 79 13.22 26.65 -8.09
CA GLY A 79 12.29 27.76 -8.32
C GLY A 79 12.22 28.72 -7.12
N ALA A 80 12.21 28.18 -5.90
CA ALA A 80 12.25 28.96 -4.66
C ALA A 80 13.58 29.71 -4.49
N LEU A 81 14.72 29.06 -4.78
CA LEU A 81 16.06 29.64 -4.59
C LEU A 81 16.42 30.69 -5.65
N ARG A 82 15.93 30.56 -6.89
CA ARG A 82 16.30 31.47 -8.00
C ARG A 82 15.47 32.75 -8.07
N GLU A 83 14.51 32.96 -7.16
CA GLU A 83 13.52 34.04 -7.18
C GLU A 83 12.85 34.26 -8.56
N ASN A 84 12.82 33.22 -9.39
CA ASN A 84 12.29 33.33 -10.73
C ASN A 84 10.77 33.06 -10.70
N LEU A 85 10.00 34.14 -10.78
CA LEU A 85 8.53 34.12 -10.79
C LEU A 85 7.94 33.18 -11.86
N THR A 86 8.64 32.92 -12.96
CA THR A 86 8.18 31.99 -14.00
C THR A 86 8.24 30.54 -13.54
N PHE A 87 9.32 30.13 -12.85
CA PHE A 87 9.42 28.77 -12.30
C PHE A 87 8.41 28.54 -11.17
N LEU A 88 8.18 29.54 -10.34
CA LEU A 88 7.17 29.47 -9.29
C LEU A 88 5.74 29.32 -9.87
N LYS A 89 5.42 30.04 -10.96
CA LYS A 89 4.14 29.89 -11.67
C LYS A 89 3.94 28.49 -12.24
N ILE A 90 4.96 27.94 -12.91
CA ILE A 90 4.91 26.58 -13.46
C ILE A 90 4.72 25.56 -12.33
N PHE A 91 5.45 25.70 -11.22
CA PHE A 91 5.29 24.86 -10.04
C PHE A 91 3.85 24.89 -9.52
N CYS A 92 3.26 26.08 -9.34
CA CYS A 92 1.87 26.21 -8.91
C CYS A 92 0.89 25.53 -9.89
N ILE A 93 1.09 25.69 -11.20
CA ILE A 93 0.24 25.04 -12.22
C ILE A 93 0.35 23.51 -12.11
N VAL A 94 1.57 22.98 -12.00
CA VAL A 94 1.80 21.52 -11.87
C VAL A 94 1.13 20.98 -10.61
N VAL A 95 1.25 21.67 -9.47
CA VAL A 95 0.60 21.26 -8.21
C VAL A 95 -0.92 21.26 -8.35
N VAL A 96 -1.50 22.30 -8.96
CA VAL A 96 -2.95 22.35 -9.20
C VAL A 96 -3.40 21.21 -10.12
N VAL A 97 -2.67 20.92 -11.19
CA VAL A 97 -2.97 19.78 -12.08
C VAL A 97 -2.90 18.45 -11.33
N ILE A 98 -1.86 18.24 -10.52
CA ILE A 98 -1.73 17.04 -9.68
C ILE A 98 -2.91 16.94 -8.70
N PHE A 99 -3.32 18.04 -8.08
CA PHE A 99 -4.46 18.08 -7.17
C PHE A 99 -5.76 17.67 -7.88
N ILE A 100 -6.02 18.17 -9.09
CA ILE A 100 -7.18 17.77 -9.88
C ILE A 100 -7.11 16.28 -10.24
N ILE A 101 -5.95 15.76 -10.64
CA ILE A 101 -5.76 14.33 -10.92
C ILE A 101 -6.05 13.50 -9.66
N GLN A 102 -5.55 13.91 -8.50
CA GLN A 102 -5.80 13.23 -7.23
C GLN A 102 -7.28 13.25 -6.83
N LEU A 103 -7.98 14.37 -7.04
CA LEU A 103 -9.41 14.44 -6.81
C LEU A 103 -10.18 13.49 -7.72
N VAL A 104 -9.87 13.47 -9.02
CA VAL A 104 -10.50 12.56 -9.97
C VAL A 104 -10.20 11.11 -9.60
N ALA A 105 -8.95 10.77 -9.28
CA ALA A 105 -8.56 9.44 -8.86
C ALA A 105 -9.27 9.01 -7.56
N GLY A 106 -9.41 9.91 -6.58
CA GLY A 106 -10.13 9.66 -5.33
C GLY A 106 -11.62 9.41 -5.55
N ILE A 107 -12.26 10.20 -6.42
CA ILE A 107 -13.67 10.00 -6.80
C ILE A 107 -13.83 8.66 -7.53
N LEU A 108 -12.94 8.34 -8.48
CA LEU A 108 -12.97 7.05 -9.18
C LEU A 108 -12.77 5.88 -8.22
N ALA A 109 -11.81 5.97 -7.30
CA ALA A 109 -11.57 4.93 -6.29
C ALA A 109 -12.80 4.71 -5.41
N PHE A 110 -13.51 5.78 -5.05
CA PHE A 110 -14.75 5.68 -4.27
C PHE A 110 -15.89 5.06 -5.07
N VAL A 111 -16.09 5.46 -6.32
CA VAL A 111 -17.16 4.94 -7.19
C VAL A 111 -16.93 3.48 -7.57
N PHE A 112 -15.68 3.07 -7.76
CA PHE A 112 -15.30 1.71 -8.16
C PHE A 112 -14.86 0.83 -6.98
N VAL A 113 -15.28 1.15 -5.76
CA VAL A 113 -14.90 0.40 -4.54
C VAL A 113 -15.23 -1.09 -4.67
N ASP A 114 -16.42 -1.43 -5.20
CA ASP A 114 -16.86 -2.83 -5.36
C ASP A 114 -15.97 -3.59 -6.36
N GLY A 115 -15.50 -2.91 -7.41
CA GLY A 115 -14.59 -3.49 -8.40
C GLY A 115 -13.19 -3.74 -7.82
N ILE A 116 -12.70 -2.81 -7.00
CA ILE A 116 -11.42 -2.95 -6.29
C ILE A 116 -11.52 -4.09 -5.27
N GLU A 117 -12.64 -4.23 -4.56
CA GLU A 117 -12.86 -5.35 -3.62
C GLU A 117 -12.75 -6.70 -4.34
N ALA A 118 -13.42 -6.87 -5.48
CA ALA A 118 -13.34 -8.11 -6.25
C ALA A 118 -11.91 -8.44 -6.70
N GLN A 119 -11.14 -7.44 -7.14
CA GLN A 119 -9.74 -7.62 -7.53
C GLN A 119 -8.85 -8.02 -6.36
N VAL A 120 -9.02 -7.38 -5.20
CA VAL A 120 -8.26 -7.71 -3.98
C VAL A 120 -8.60 -9.12 -3.50
N LEU A 121 -9.87 -9.52 -3.55
CA LEU A 121 -10.29 -10.87 -3.21
C LEU A 121 -9.67 -11.93 -4.12
N ASP A 122 -9.64 -11.67 -5.43
CA ASP A 122 -9.03 -12.58 -6.41
C ASP A 122 -7.52 -12.70 -6.20
N TYR A 123 -6.83 -11.57 -5.99
CA TYR A 123 -5.39 -11.55 -5.67
C TYR A 123 -5.07 -12.32 -4.39
N MET A 124 -5.88 -12.15 -3.34
CA MET A 124 -5.72 -12.89 -2.09
C MET A 124 -5.97 -14.39 -2.26
N LYS A 125 -6.98 -14.80 -3.04
CA LYS A 125 -7.22 -16.21 -3.35
C LYS A 125 -6.07 -16.84 -4.13
N HIS A 126 -5.55 -16.12 -5.12
CA HIS A 126 -4.37 -16.55 -5.87
C HIS A 126 -3.15 -16.72 -4.96
N SER A 127 -2.94 -15.78 -4.04
CA SER A 127 -1.87 -15.83 -3.03
C SER A 127 -2.03 -17.02 -2.06
N ILE A 128 -3.25 -17.32 -1.63
CA ILE A 128 -3.54 -18.50 -0.79
C ILE A 128 -3.22 -19.80 -1.54
N GLY A 129 -3.52 -19.88 -2.84
CA GLY A 129 -3.20 -21.05 -3.66
C GLY A 129 -1.70 -21.35 -3.77
N HIS A 130 -0.85 -20.32 -3.73
CA HIS A 130 0.62 -20.43 -3.84
C HIS A 130 1.33 -20.21 -2.49
N TYR A 131 0.58 -20.29 -1.39
CA TYR A 131 1.06 -19.95 -0.05
C TYR A 131 2.28 -20.79 0.38
N ASP A 132 2.28 -22.09 0.07
CA ASP A 132 3.37 -22.99 0.45
C ASP A 132 4.52 -23.02 -0.58
N GLU A 133 4.33 -22.43 -1.76
CA GLU A 133 5.30 -22.45 -2.86
C GLU A 133 6.31 -21.29 -2.78
N ASN A 134 5.88 -20.13 -2.28
CA ASN A 134 6.70 -18.93 -2.22
C ASN A 134 6.80 -18.39 -0.78
N ALA A 135 8.02 -18.32 -0.24
CA ALA A 135 8.26 -17.80 1.12
C ALA A 135 7.81 -16.35 1.29
N ASP A 136 7.93 -15.52 0.24
CA ASP A 136 7.48 -14.13 0.26
C ASP A 136 5.95 -14.02 0.31
N ILE A 137 5.23 -14.86 -0.45
CA ILE A 137 3.76 -14.92 -0.42
C ILE A 137 3.30 -15.41 0.96
N LYS A 138 3.98 -16.42 1.51
CA LYS A 138 3.72 -16.94 2.84
C LYS A 138 3.81 -15.86 3.91
N ASP A 139 4.93 -15.14 3.94
CA ASP A 139 5.17 -14.08 4.94
C ASP A 139 4.17 -12.93 4.77
N LEU A 140 3.88 -12.51 3.53
CA LEU A 140 2.88 -11.49 3.23
C LEU A 140 1.47 -11.89 3.72
N VAL A 141 1.01 -13.09 3.39
CA VAL A 141 -0.30 -13.59 3.81
C VAL A 141 -0.36 -13.71 5.33
N ASP A 142 0.70 -14.22 5.97
CA ASP A 142 0.79 -14.33 7.42
C ASP A 142 0.74 -12.97 8.12
N GLN A 143 1.46 -11.98 7.58
CA GLN A 143 1.46 -10.61 8.11
C GLN A 143 0.09 -9.96 7.97
N ILE A 144 -0.55 -10.06 6.80
CA ILE A 144 -1.90 -9.52 6.57
C ILE A 144 -2.89 -10.16 7.56
N GLN A 145 -2.86 -11.48 7.72
CA GLN A 145 -3.79 -12.20 8.60
C GLN A 145 -3.58 -11.84 10.07
N LYS A 146 -2.33 -11.71 10.53
CA LYS A 146 -2.01 -11.27 11.90
C LYS A 146 -2.37 -9.80 12.13
N GLN A 147 -2.06 -8.91 11.19
CA GLN A 147 -2.28 -7.48 11.31
C GLN A 147 -3.78 -7.14 11.36
N TYR A 148 -4.57 -7.76 10.48
CA TYR A 148 -6.01 -7.50 10.38
C TYR A 148 -6.87 -8.49 11.17
N ASN A 149 -6.26 -9.44 11.90
CA ASN A 149 -6.95 -10.51 12.62
C ASN A 149 -8.00 -11.23 11.75
N CYS A 150 -7.60 -11.53 10.50
CA CYS A 150 -8.45 -12.13 9.49
C CYS A 150 -7.95 -13.52 9.09
N CYS A 151 -8.78 -14.32 8.41
CA CYS A 151 -8.39 -15.63 7.92
C CYS A 151 -9.05 -15.95 6.57
N GLY A 152 -8.23 -16.20 5.55
CA GLY A 152 -8.68 -16.34 4.16
C GLY A 152 -8.88 -15.00 3.45
N ALA A 153 -9.40 -15.03 2.21
CA ALA A 153 -9.65 -13.84 1.42
C ALA A 153 -11.03 -13.25 1.75
N ALA A 154 -12.08 -14.03 1.51
CA ALA A 154 -13.45 -13.77 1.91
C ALA A 154 -13.89 -14.67 3.07
N SER A 155 -13.32 -15.86 3.21
CA SER A 155 -13.67 -16.82 4.26
C SER A 155 -12.52 -17.76 4.58
N TYR A 156 -12.51 -18.32 5.80
CA TYR A 156 -11.57 -19.36 6.20
C TYR A 156 -11.66 -20.62 5.31
N ASN A 157 -12.76 -20.80 4.58
CA ASN A 157 -12.91 -21.87 3.59
C ASN A 157 -12.06 -21.68 2.33
N ASP A 158 -11.60 -20.46 2.04
CA ASP A 158 -10.73 -20.19 0.86
C ASP A 158 -9.44 -21.00 0.89
N TRP A 159 -9.01 -21.47 2.07
CA TRP A 159 -7.91 -22.41 2.25
C TRP A 159 -8.16 -23.78 1.58
N GLU A 160 -9.34 -24.05 1.01
CA GLU A 160 -9.59 -25.25 0.20
C GLU A 160 -8.85 -25.22 -1.15
N ILE A 161 -8.57 -24.00 -1.64
CA ILE A 161 -7.85 -23.75 -2.89
C ILE A 161 -6.40 -24.24 -2.78
N ASN A 162 -5.79 -24.17 -1.60
CA ASN A 162 -4.42 -24.61 -1.39
C ASN A 162 -4.32 -26.14 -1.29
N VAL A 163 -3.39 -26.73 -2.04
CA VAL A 163 -3.19 -28.20 -2.13
C VAL A 163 -2.91 -28.83 -0.76
N TYR A 164 -2.20 -28.13 0.14
CA TYR A 164 -1.87 -28.65 1.48
C TYR A 164 -2.97 -28.44 2.52
N TYR A 165 -3.90 -27.51 2.32
CA TYR A 165 -4.98 -27.27 3.30
C TYR A 165 -6.30 -27.90 2.84
N ASN A 166 -6.41 -28.32 1.57
CA ASN A 166 -7.57 -29.00 1.03
C ASN A 166 -7.96 -30.23 1.89
N CYS A 167 -9.25 -30.38 2.17
CA CYS A 167 -9.78 -31.49 2.99
C CYS A 167 -9.53 -32.88 2.39
N SER A 168 -9.48 -32.97 1.07
CA SER A 168 -9.18 -34.22 0.34
C SER A 168 -7.69 -34.53 0.28
N SER A 169 -6.83 -33.62 0.74
CA SER A 169 -5.38 -33.82 0.73
C SER A 169 -4.94 -34.83 1.80
N ARG A 170 -3.77 -35.43 1.57
CA ARG A 170 -3.10 -36.34 2.53
C ARG A 170 -2.18 -35.60 3.50
N SER A 171 -2.19 -34.27 3.49
CA SER A 171 -1.32 -33.47 4.33
C SER A 171 -1.77 -33.55 5.80
N LEU A 172 -0.84 -33.21 6.71
CA LEU A 172 -1.18 -33.01 8.11
C LEU A 172 -2.11 -31.80 8.30
N SER A 173 -1.98 -30.78 7.45
CA SER A 173 -2.74 -29.52 7.54
C SER A 173 -4.13 -29.57 6.85
N ARG A 174 -4.58 -30.74 6.40
CA ARG A 174 -5.88 -30.91 5.71
C ARG A 174 -7.04 -30.39 6.55
N CYS A 175 -8.03 -29.79 5.89
CA CYS A 175 -9.17 -29.12 6.53
C CYS A 175 -8.75 -28.06 7.58
N GLY A 176 -7.50 -27.62 7.56
CA GLY A 176 -6.96 -26.65 8.50
C GLY A 176 -6.80 -25.26 7.88
N THR A 177 -6.21 -24.38 8.68
CA THR A 177 -5.75 -23.03 8.34
C THR A 177 -4.35 -22.81 8.96
N PRO A 178 -3.54 -21.89 8.43
CA PRO A 178 -2.22 -21.62 9.00
C PRO A 178 -2.31 -20.97 10.38
N SER A 179 -1.20 -21.03 11.12
CA SER A 179 -1.10 -20.43 12.46
C SER A 179 -1.32 -18.92 12.50
N SER A 180 -1.14 -18.21 11.39
CA SER A 180 -1.44 -16.78 11.25
C SER A 180 -2.91 -16.44 11.39
N CYS A 181 -3.81 -17.40 11.14
CA CYS A 181 -5.24 -17.26 11.41
C CYS A 181 -5.61 -17.34 12.90
N CYS A 182 -4.65 -17.63 13.78
CA CYS A 182 -4.93 -17.93 15.18
C CYS A 182 -4.75 -16.73 16.09
N LYS A 183 -5.79 -16.47 16.87
CA LYS A 183 -5.88 -15.32 17.79
C LYS A 183 -4.88 -15.37 18.95
N VAL A 184 -4.43 -16.58 19.33
CA VAL A 184 -3.46 -16.77 20.43
C VAL A 184 -2.10 -17.11 19.82
N PRO A 185 -1.09 -16.22 19.93
CA PRO A 185 0.25 -16.52 19.45
C PRO A 185 0.84 -17.71 20.22
N GLY A 186 1.41 -18.66 19.50
CA GLY A 186 2.10 -19.85 20.07
C GLY A 186 1.26 -21.12 20.15
N ASN A 187 -0.06 -21.07 19.93
CA ASN A 187 -0.84 -22.31 19.76
C ASN A 187 -0.76 -22.75 18.30
N VAL A 188 0.10 -23.70 17.95
CA VAL A 188 0.22 -24.20 16.56
C VAL A 188 -0.90 -25.17 16.15
N GLN A 189 -1.73 -25.62 17.11
CA GLN A 189 -2.81 -26.59 16.87
C GLN A 189 -4.17 -25.92 16.64
N CYS A 190 -4.28 -24.62 16.88
CA CYS A 190 -5.50 -23.83 16.72
C CYS A 190 -6.15 -23.93 15.34
N GLY A 191 -5.36 -24.10 14.28
CA GLY A 191 -5.82 -24.17 12.89
C GLY A 191 -5.99 -25.61 12.39
N TYR A 192 -5.74 -26.62 13.22
CA TYR A 192 -5.76 -28.02 12.79
C TYR A 192 -7.20 -28.54 12.64
N ASN A 193 -7.55 -29.02 11.44
CA ASN A 193 -8.85 -29.63 11.11
C ASN A 193 -10.08 -28.78 11.51
N VAL A 194 -9.94 -27.46 11.65
CA VAL A 194 -11.01 -26.57 12.11
C VAL A 194 -12.23 -26.57 11.19
N ARG A 195 -12.00 -26.82 9.90
CA ARG A 195 -13.07 -26.87 8.88
C ARG A 195 -13.80 -28.21 8.86
N GLY A 196 -13.15 -29.29 9.34
CA GLY A 196 -13.77 -30.60 9.46
C GLY A 196 -14.70 -30.74 10.66
N TYR A 197 -14.46 -29.96 11.73
CA TYR A 197 -15.29 -29.97 12.94
C TYR A 197 -16.45 -28.96 12.90
N GLY A 198 -16.54 -28.12 11.87
CA GLY A 198 -17.58 -27.07 11.79
C GLY A 198 -17.46 -26.04 12.92
N VAL A 199 -16.24 -25.82 13.45
CA VAL A 199 -16.03 -24.87 14.54
C VAL A 199 -16.14 -23.46 13.99
N ASN A 200 -17.16 -22.77 14.47
CA ASN A 200 -17.36 -21.34 14.30
C ASN A 200 -16.23 -20.58 15.02
N ILE A 201 -15.10 -20.35 14.34
CA ILE A 201 -14.08 -19.38 14.77
C ILE A 201 -14.68 -17.97 14.53
N PHE A 202 -15.73 -17.64 15.28
CA PHE A 202 -16.55 -16.44 15.10
C PHE A 202 -15.89 -15.22 15.76
N SER A 203 -14.77 -14.79 15.19
CA SER A 203 -14.23 -13.43 15.37
C SER A 203 -13.33 -13.03 14.20
N VAL A 204 -13.64 -13.47 12.98
CA VAL A 204 -12.87 -13.09 11.80
C VAL A 204 -13.39 -11.73 11.32
N LYS A 205 -12.67 -10.67 11.66
CA LYS A 205 -12.75 -9.43 10.91
C LYS A 205 -12.30 -9.75 9.47
N TYR A 206 -13.04 -9.30 8.47
CA TYR A 206 -12.64 -9.45 7.06
C TYR A 206 -11.69 -8.33 6.68
N VAL A 207 -10.75 -8.57 5.76
CA VAL A 207 -9.73 -7.59 5.34
C VAL A 207 -10.38 -6.25 4.97
N PHE A 208 -11.48 -6.27 4.20
CA PHE A 208 -12.17 -5.03 3.79
C PHE A 208 -13.05 -4.42 4.89
N ARG A 209 -13.70 -5.23 5.73
CA ARG A 209 -14.48 -4.70 6.88
C ARG A 209 -13.59 -4.05 7.94
N SER A 210 -12.30 -4.37 7.95
CA SER A 210 -11.31 -3.69 8.80
C SER A 210 -10.77 -2.41 8.18
N LEU A 211 -10.83 -2.25 6.86
CA LEU A 211 -10.33 -1.07 6.15
C LEU A 211 -11.38 0.06 6.03
N ILE A 212 -12.68 -0.25 6.17
CA ILE A 212 -13.78 0.74 6.04
C ILE A 212 -14.40 1.13 7.40
N HIS A 213 -14.27 0.29 8.44
CA HIS A 213 -15.03 0.41 9.70
C HIS A 213 -14.14 0.54 10.94
N ASP A 214 -13.06 1.32 10.89
CA ASP A 214 -12.38 1.80 12.10
C ASP A 214 -13.18 2.97 12.73
N GLU A 215 -14.39 2.66 13.21
CA GLU A 215 -15.06 3.35 14.32
C GLU A 215 -15.51 2.32 15.37
#